data_AF-A0A8H9UYW0-F1
#
_entry.id   AF-A0A8H9UYW0-F1
#
_cell.length_a   1.000
_cell.length_b   1.000
_cell.length_c   1.000
_cell.angle_alpha   90.00
_cell.angle_beta   90.00
_cell.angle_gamma   90.00
#
_symmetry.space_group_name_H-M   'P 1'
#
loop_
_entity.id
_entity.type
_entity.pdbx_description
1 polymer ?
#
loop_
_entity_poly.entity_id
_entity_poly.type
_entity_poly.pdbx_seq_one_letter_code
_entity_poly.pdbx_strand_id
1 'polypeptide(L)'
;MKKTILLTHGVSNALQNKEIYEFDLQLQLFKFLENNWGDLCQEDTELQNSLIKEIDAKLHHRFMGIYKLMKNIEIWIMSEYDYTIDTLIITVLFPHEY
;
A
#
# COMPACT_ATOMS: atom_id res chain seq x y z
N MET A 1 -8.88 -12.93 9.41
CA MET A 1 -8.52 -11.50 9.26
C MET A 1 -9.22 -10.91 8.05
N LYS A 2 -10.14 -9.97 8.27
CA LYS A 2 -10.78 -9.22 7.17
C LYS A 2 -9.76 -8.25 6.57
N LYS A 3 -9.85 -7.99 5.26
CA LYS A 3 -9.03 -6.98 4.57
C LYS A 3 -9.94 -5.96 3.91
N THR A 4 -9.60 -4.69 4.01
CA THR A 4 -10.30 -3.60 3.34
C THR A 4 -9.29 -2.72 2.64
N ILE A 5 -9.52 -2.45 1.36
CA ILE A 5 -8.72 -1.51 0.58
C ILE A 5 -9.45 -0.17 0.58
N LEU A 6 -8.76 0.88 0.99
CA LEU A 6 -9.24 2.26 0.98
C LEU A 6 -8.41 3.04 -0.03
N LEU A 7 -9.09 3.77 -0.91
CA LEU A 7 -8.47 4.74 -1.80
C LEU A 7 -8.75 6.12 -1.22
N THR A 8 -7.73 6.96 -1.09
CA THR A 8 -7.95 8.36 -0.74
C THR A 8 -8.78 9.06 -1.81
N HIS A 9 -9.31 10.23 -1.45
CA HIS A 9 -10.11 11.05 -2.36
C HIS A 9 -9.33 11.39 -3.64
N GLY A 10 -8.04 11.73 -3.54
CA GLY A 10 -7.19 12.00 -4.69
C GLY A 10 -7.07 10.80 -5.63
N VAL A 11 -6.73 9.62 -5.10
CA VAL A 11 -6.58 8.39 -5.90
C VAL A 11 -7.92 7.98 -6.53
N SER A 12 -9.03 8.07 -5.78
CA SER A 12 -10.36 7.75 -6.28
C SER A 12 -10.76 8.67 -7.45
N ASN A 13 -10.53 9.98 -7.32
CA ASN A 13 -10.83 10.94 -8.38
C ASN A 13 -9.95 10.73 -9.61
N ALA A 14 -8.65 10.45 -9.41
CA ALA A 14 -7.73 10.18 -10.52
C ALA A 14 -8.14 8.93 -11.33
N LEU A 15 -8.70 7.89 -10.68
CA LEU A 15 -9.28 6.74 -11.38
C LEU A 15 -10.53 7.14 -12.17
N GLN A 16 -11.46 7.88 -11.55
CA GLN A 16 -12.70 8.32 -12.20
C GLN A 16 -12.42 9.19 -13.44
N ASN A 17 -11.41 10.07 -13.34
CA ASN A 17 -10.97 10.95 -14.42
C ASN A 17 -10.07 10.25 -15.46
N LYS A 18 -9.73 8.97 -15.27
CA LYS A 18 -8.79 8.20 -16.12
C LYS A 18 -7.38 8.80 -16.20
N GLU A 19 -6.97 9.48 -15.14
CA GLU A 19 -5.60 9.99 -14.99
C GLU A 19 -4.64 8.85 -14.66
N ILE A 20 -5.10 7.90 -13.83
CA ILE A 20 -4.48 6.62 -13.54
C ILE A 20 -5.39 5.46 -13.99
N TYR A 21 -4.79 4.30 -14.27
CA TYR A 21 -5.50 3.12 -14.77
C TYR A 21 -5.70 2.08 -13.66
N GLU A 22 -6.91 1.53 -13.56
CA GLU A 22 -7.26 0.52 -12.56
C GLU A 22 -6.33 -0.70 -12.61
N PHE A 23 -6.04 -1.21 -13.81
CA PHE A 23 -5.16 -2.36 -13.98
C PHE A 23 -3.77 -2.14 -13.38
N ASP A 24 -3.22 -0.94 -13.55
CA ASP A 24 -1.89 -0.60 -13.04
C ASP A 24 -1.89 -0.48 -11.51
N LEU A 25 -2.93 0.15 -10.95
CA LEU A 25 -3.13 0.18 -9.52
C LEU A 25 -3.26 -1.23 -8.91
N GLN A 26 -4.05 -2.10 -9.55
CA GLN A 26 -4.21 -3.49 -9.13
C GLN A 26 -2.88 -4.26 -9.16
N LEU A 27 -2.04 -4.03 -10.16
CA LEU A 27 -0.71 -4.63 -10.25
C LEU A 27 0.19 -4.23 -9.07
N GLN A 28 0.18 -2.95 -8.68
CA GLN A 28 0.99 -2.50 -7.54
C GLN A 28 0.43 -3.01 -6.21
N LEU A 29 -0.90 -3.06 -6.05
CA LEU A 29 -1.55 -3.70 -4.91
C LEU A 29 -1.19 -5.18 -4.77
N PHE A 30 -1.16 -5.92 -5.88
CA PHE A 30 -0.76 -7.32 -5.89
C PHE A 30 0.69 -7.49 -5.38
N LYS A 31 1.63 -6.69 -5.89
CA LYS A 31 3.02 -6.68 -5.41
C LYS A 31 3.11 -6.40 -3.90
N PHE A 32 2.39 -5.38 -3.42
CA PHE A 32 2.37 -5.06 -1.99
C PHE A 32 1.89 -6.23 -1.14
N LEU A 33 0.85 -6.94 -1.59
CA LEU A 33 0.32 -8.13 -0.92
C LEU A 33 1.30 -9.32 -0.93
N GLU A 34 2.18 -9.38 -1.92
CA GLU A 34 3.30 -10.34 -1.98
C GLU A 34 4.55 -9.88 -1.21
N ASN A 35 4.43 -8.82 -0.40
CA ASN A 35 5.52 -8.23 0.39
C ASN A 35 6.65 -7.64 -0.46
N ASN A 36 6.34 -7.23 -1.69
CA ASN A 36 7.23 -6.40 -2.50
C ASN A 36 6.96 -4.94 -2.16
N TRP A 37 7.95 -4.23 -1.64
CA TRP A 37 7.78 -2.86 -1.13
C TRP A 37 7.99 -1.75 -2.19
N GLY A 38 8.20 -2.14 -3.45
CA GLY A 38 8.44 -1.22 -4.56
C GLY A 38 9.75 -0.44 -4.42
N ASP A 39 9.68 0.88 -4.57
CA ASP A 39 10.81 1.80 -4.67
C ASP A 39 11.27 2.37 -3.32
N LEU A 40 11.06 1.64 -2.21
CA LEU A 40 11.61 2.04 -0.91
C LEU A 40 13.14 2.11 -0.93
N CYS A 41 13.71 2.93 -0.03
CA CYS A 41 15.15 2.91 0.18
C CYS A 41 15.60 1.57 0.79
N GLN A 42 16.90 1.28 0.71
CA GLN A 42 17.45 0.01 1.17
C GLN A 42 17.19 -0.22 2.67
N GLU A 43 17.37 0.81 3.50
CA GLU A 43 17.18 0.72 4.94
C GLU A 43 15.74 0.35 5.31
N ASP A 44 14.76 1.04 4.72
CA ASP A 44 13.34 0.74 4.94
C ASP A 44 12.96 -0.65 4.42
N THR A 45 13.51 -1.03 3.25
CA THR A 45 13.28 -2.35 2.66
C THR A 45 13.78 -3.47 3.57
N GLU A 46 14.98 -3.32 4.13
CA GLU A 46 15.58 -4.28 5.06
C GLU A 46 14.78 -4.36 6.36
N LEU A 47 14.37 -3.22 6.92
CA LEU A 47 13.53 -3.16 8.10
C LEU A 47 12.21 -3.92 7.88
N GLN A 48 11.47 -3.63 6.81
CA GLN A 48 10.20 -4.30 6.54
C GLN A 48 10.37 -5.81 6.28
N ASN A 49 11.45 -6.20 5.59
CA ASN A 49 11.79 -7.60 5.39
C ASN A 49 12.16 -8.34 6.69
N SER A 50 12.64 -7.62 7.69
CA SER A 50 12.85 -8.19 9.03
C SER A 50 11.52 -8.37 9.78
N LEU A 51 10.66 -7.35 9.78
CA LEU A 51 9.37 -7.35 10.48
C LEU A 51 8.40 -8.39 9.91
N ILE A 52 8.35 -8.57 8.59
CA ILE A 52 7.40 -9.51 7.95
C ILE A 52 7.65 -10.99 8.29
N LYS A 53 8.81 -11.31 8.86
CA LYS A 53 9.16 -12.68 9.31
C LYS A 53 8.56 -13.03 10.67
N GLU A 54 8.07 -12.04 11.42
CA GLU A 54 7.40 -12.27 12.69
C GLU A 54 6.06 -12.99 12.48
N ILE A 55 5.69 -13.82 13.46
CA ILE A 55 4.37 -14.45 13.48
C ILE A 55 3.32 -13.35 13.59
N ASP A 56 2.31 -13.41 12.73
CA ASP A 56 1.24 -12.42 12.67
C ASP A 56 1.72 -10.97 12.47
N ALA A 57 2.85 -10.76 11.78
CA ALA A 57 3.46 -9.45 11.59
C ALA A 57 2.49 -8.35 11.11
N LYS A 58 1.53 -8.69 10.23
CA LYS A 58 0.52 -7.74 9.72
C LYS A 58 -0.50 -7.28 10.77
N LEU A 59 -0.62 -7.98 11.90
CA LEU A 59 -1.42 -7.53 13.05
C LEU A 59 -0.66 -6.50 13.88
N HIS A 60 0.65 -6.66 14.01
CA HIS A 60 1.46 -5.90 14.96
C HIS A 60 2.23 -4.73 14.34
N HIS A 61 2.51 -4.79 13.04
CA HIS A 61 3.35 -3.83 12.35
C HIS A 61 2.62 -3.15 11.19
N ARG A 62 2.97 -1.89 10.97
CA ARG A 62 2.61 -1.18 9.74
C ARG A 62 3.62 -1.50 8.65
N PHE A 63 3.12 -1.59 7.42
CA PHE A 63 3.96 -1.76 6.23
C PHE A 63 3.59 -0.70 5.21
N MET A 64 4.57 -0.28 4.43
CA MET A 64 4.46 0.70 3.37
C MET A 64 5.13 0.16 2.10
N GLY A 65 4.64 0.58 0.94
CA GLY A 65 5.35 0.43 -0.32
C GLY A 65 5.17 1.69 -1.15
N ILE A 66 6.21 2.04 -1.91
CA ILE A 66 6.19 3.16 -2.85
C ILE A 66 6.18 2.56 -4.25
N TYR A 67 5.24 2.97 -5.09
CA TYR A 67 5.14 2.45 -6.45
C TYR A 67 4.96 3.56 -7.45
N LYS A 68 5.49 3.34 -8.65
CA LYS A 68 5.24 4.19 -9.80
C LYS A 68 4.26 3.52 -10.74
N LEU A 69 3.17 4.23 -10.98
CA LEU A 69 2.21 3.94 -12.02
C LEU A 69 2.73 4.47 -13.38
N MET A 70 1.97 4.19 -14.43
CA MET A 70 2.14 4.79 -15.75
C MET A 70 2.22 6.32 -15.64
N LYS A 71 2.93 6.93 -16.59
CA LYS A 71 3.23 8.38 -16.60
C LYS A 71 4.04 8.86 -15.38
N ASN A 72 4.73 7.93 -14.69
CA ASN A 72 5.60 8.23 -13.55
C ASN A 72 4.84 8.88 -12.38
N ILE A 73 3.58 8.48 -12.19
CA ILE A 73 2.76 8.91 -11.06
C ILE A 73 3.10 8.03 -9.86
N GLU A 74 3.57 8.64 -8.79
CA GLU A 74 3.91 7.92 -7.55
C GLU A 74 2.66 7.74 -6.68
N ILE A 75 2.50 6.54 -6.13
CA ILE A 75 1.51 6.21 -5.11
C ILE A 75 2.18 5.51 -3.94
N TRP A 76 1.63 5.70 -2.75
CA TRP A 76 2.00 4.94 -1.57
C TRP A 76 0.88 3.96 -1.24
N ILE A 77 1.27 2.75 -0.80
CA ILE A 77 0.35 1.75 -0.28
C ILE A 77 0.79 1.43 1.13
N MET A 78 -0.11 1.60 2.10
CA MET A 78 0.16 1.35 3.51
C MET A 78 -0.79 0.30 4.05
N SER A 79 -0.34 -0.53 4.98
CA SER A 79 -1.21 -1.43 5.73
C SER A 79 -1.07 -1.24 7.22
N GLU A 80 -2.21 -1.21 7.92
CA GLU A 80 -2.28 -1.23 9.37
C GLU A 80 -3.47 -2.08 9.84
N TYR A 81 -3.33 -2.68 11.02
CA TYR A 81 -4.42 -3.46 11.62
C TYR A 81 -5.23 -2.61 12.56
N ASP A 82 -6.54 -2.53 12.31
CA ASP A 82 -7.49 -1.93 13.25
C ASP A 82 -8.12 -3.03 14.11
N TYR A 83 -7.68 -3.08 15.37
CA TYR A 83 -8.17 -4.03 16.37
C TYR A 83 -9.63 -3.77 16.80
N THR A 84 -10.16 -2.57 16.58
CA THR A 84 -11.54 -2.24 16.98
C THR A 84 -12.57 -2.87 16.04
N ILE A 85 -12.20 -3.05 14.77
CA ILE A 85 -13.06 -3.63 13.71
C ILE A 85 -12.50 -4.93 13.12
N ASP A 86 -11.45 -5.50 13.74
CA ASP A 86 -10.80 -6.76 13.35
C ASP A 86 -10.43 -6.82 11.85
N THR A 87 -9.86 -5.72 11.34
CA THR A 87 -9.65 -5.54 9.89
C THR A 87 -8.25 -5.00 9.60
N LEU A 88 -7.55 -5.63 8.65
CA LEU A 88 -6.36 -5.07 8.02
C LEU A 88 -6.81 -4.03 6.98
N ILE A 89 -6.50 -2.77 7.26
CA ILE A 89 -6.77 -1.65 6.37
C ILE A 89 -5.56 -1.51 5.46
N ILE A 90 -5.79 -1.46 4.15
CA ILE A 90 -4.79 -1.18 3.13
C ILE A 90 -5.18 0.15 2.48
N THR A 91 -4.42 1.20 2.73
CA THR A 91 -4.69 2.54 2.20
C THR A 91 -3.78 2.82 1.01
N VAL A 92 -4.37 3.23 -0.11
CA VAL A 92 -3.67 3.74 -1.29
C VAL A 92 -3.86 5.23 -1.35
N LEU A 93 -2.76 5.98 -1.45
CA LEU A 93 -2.74 7.43 -1.43
C LEU A 93 -1.67 8.00 -2.36
N PHE A 94 -1.82 9.27 -2.74
CA PHE A 94 -0.71 10.04 -3.29
C PHE A 94 0.23 10.55 -2.17
N PRO A 95 1.52 10.80 -2.45
CA PRO A 95 2.48 11.26 -1.44
C PRO A 95 2.09 12.54 -0.71
N HIS A 96 1.35 13.44 -1.37
CA HIS A 96 0.90 14.71 -0.80
C HIS A 96 -0.38 14.60 0.05
N GLU A 97 -0.98 13.40 0.13
CA GLU A 97 -2.15 13.11 0.97
C GLU A 97 -1.78 12.44 2.30
N TYR A 98 -0.48 12.19 2.53
CA TYR A 98 0.06 11.70 3.80
C TYR A 98 0.30 12.85 4.78
#